data_AF-A0A7S2S7H0-F1
#
_entry.id   AF-A0A7S2S7H0-F1
#
_cell.length_a   1.000
_cell.length_b   1.000
_cell.length_c   1.000
_cell.angle_alpha   90.00
_cell.angle_beta   90.00
_cell.angle_gamma   90.00
#
_symmetry.space_group_name_H-M   'P 1'
#
loop_
_entity.id
_entity.type
_entity.pdbx_description
1 polymer ?
#
loop_
_entity_poly.entity_id
_entity_poly.type
_entity_poly.pdbx_seq_one_letter_code
_entity_poly.pdbx_strand_id
1 'polypeptide(L)'
;WETSSGGRWKRVAYPTACSLQAFRSCQGYDTEEQERAATRLWGTNSFDMPAPLFSELLVEHTLAPFFVFQMICVGLWSLDEYWYYAIFTLIMLVIFESTVCYQRL
;
A
#
# COMPACT_ATOMS: atom_id res chain seq x y z
N TRP A 1 23.63 -12.67 2.41
CA TRP A 1 24.99 -12.15 2.16
C TRP A 1 25.92 -13.35 2.13
N GLU A 2 26.85 -13.43 1.18
CA GLU A 2 27.77 -14.56 1.07
C GLU A 2 29.20 -13.99 1.13
N THR A 3 29.96 -14.28 2.20
CA THR A 3 31.31 -13.72 2.41
C THR A 3 32.38 -14.36 1.53
N SER A 4 32.08 -15.47 0.86
CA SER A 4 33.10 -16.27 0.15
C SER A 4 33.41 -15.76 -1.27
N SER A 5 32.66 -14.81 -1.83
CA SER A 5 32.87 -14.32 -3.20
C SER A 5 32.55 -12.83 -3.39
N GLY A 6 33.31 -11.96 -2.72
CA GLY A 6 33.44 -10.55 -3.11
C GLY A 6 32.20 -9.67 -2.91
N GLY A 7 31.38 -9.94 -1.88
CA GLY A 7 30.38 -8.98 -1.39
C GLY A 7 29.28 -8.59 -2.38
N ARG A 8 28.92 -9.47 -3.32
CA ARG A 8 27.88 -9.18 -4.33
C ARG A 8 26.51 -9.66 -3.86
N TRP A 9 25.51 -8.76 -3.90
CA TRP A 9 24.11 -9.15 -3.72
C TRP A 9 23.65 -10.00 -4.89
N LYS A 10 23.10 -11.19 -4.60
CA LYS A 10 22.46 -12.08 -5.58
C LYS A 10 20.99 -12.25 -5.19
N ARG A 11 20.11 -12.30 -6.19
CA ARG A 11 18.70 -12.65 -5.98
C ARG A 11 18.62 -14.10 -5.48
N VAL A 12 17.67 -14.37 -4.60
CA VAL A 12 17.40 -15.73 -4.12
C VAL A 12 17.00 -16.60 -5.32
N ALA A 13 17.69 -17.71 -5.52
CA ALA A 13 17.35 -18.68 -6.55
C ALA A 13 16.27 -19.62 -6.02
N TYR A 14 15.23 -19.84 -6.82
CA TYR A 14 14.20 -20.82 -6.52
C TYR A 14 14.46 -22.08 -7.34
N PRO A 15 14.20 -23.29 -6.79
CA PRO A 15 14.41 -24.56 -7.48
C PRO A 15 13.30 -24.81 -8.52
N THR A 16 13.07 -23.87 -9.45
CA THR A 16 12.04 -23.98 -10.49
C THR A 16 12.53 -24.67 -11.76
N ALA A 17 13.85 -24.76 -11.95
CA ALA A 17 14.49 -25.35 -13.14
C ALA A 17 14.95 -26.81 -12.95
N CYS A 18 14.61 -27.45 -11.83
CA CYS A 18 15.00 -28.83 -11.55
C CYS A 18 14.24 -29.83 -12.46
N SER A 19 14.84 -30.99 -12.71
CA SER A 19 14.18 -32.06 -13.48
C SER A 19 13.00 -32.66 -12.69
N LEU A 20 12.01 -33.20 -13.41
CA LEU A 20 10.82 -33.81 -12.80
C LEU A 20 11.17 -34.98 -11.87
N GLN A 21 12.26 -35.70 -12.16
CA GLN A 21 12.77 -36.77 -11.32
C GLN A 21 13.28 -36.24 -9.97
N ALA A 22 13.95 -35.08 -9.95
CA ALA A 22 14.42 -34.47 -8.72
C ALA A 22 13.23 -34.09 -7.81
N PHE A 23 12.18 -33.50 -8.36
CA PHE A 23 10.95 -33.20 -7.61
C PHE A 23 10.26 -34.46 -7.09
N ARG A 24 10.24 -35.55 -7.86
CA ARG A 24 9.64 -36.82 -7.45
C ARG A 24 10.41 -37.50 -6.31
N SER A 25 11.73 -37.30 -6.25
CA SER A 25 12.58 -37.83 -5.18
C SER A 25 12.67 -36.95 -3.93
N CYS A 26 12.11 -35.73 -3.96
CA CYS A 26 12.11 -34.85 -2.80
C CYS A 26 11.16 -35.39 -1.72
N GLN A 27 11.71 -35.70 -0.54
CA GLN A 27 10.96 -36.23 0.61
C GLN A 27 10.53 -35.12 1.61
N GLY A 28 10.92 -33.86 1.36
CA GLY A 28 10.67 -32.73 2.25
C GLY A 28 11.88 -32.42 3.15
N TYR A 29 11.68 -31.59 4.17
CA TYR A 29 12.67 -31.31 5.20
C TYR A 29 12.42 -32.23 6.41
N ASP A 30 13.32 -33.17 6.66
CA ASP A 30 13.18 -34.13 7.77
C ASP A 30 13.75 -33.59 9.10
N THR A 31 14.56 -32.54 9.05
CA THR A 31 15.24 -31.96 10.22
C THR A 31 14.90 -30.49 10.41
N GLU A 32 14.70 -30.08 11.67
CA GLU A 32 14.48 -28.66 12.02
C GLU A 32 15.61 -27.75 11.52
N GLU A 33 16.83 -28.26 11.41
CA GLU A 33 17.96 -27.49 10.89
C GLU A 33 17.79 -27.13 9.41
N GLN A 34 17.28 -28.07 8.60
CA GLN A 34 16.98 -27.84 7.19
C GLN A 34 15.81 -26.87 7.02
N GLU A 35 14.78 -26.99 7.85
CA GLU A 35 13.64 -26.07 7.87
C GLU A 35 14.09 -24.65 8.26
N ARG A 36 14.90 -24.49 9.32
CA ARG A 36 15.43 -23.18 9.73
C ARG A 36 16.34 -22.58 8.66
N ALA A 37 17.16 -23.38 7.99
CA ALA A 37 17.98 -22.92 6.88
C ALA A 37 17.12 -22.44 5.68
N ALA A 38 16.03 -23.16 5.39
CA ALA A 38 15.06 -22.79 4.36
C ALA A 38 14.35 -21.48 4.70
N THR A 39 13.80 -21.36 5.91
CA THR A 39 13.13 -20.14 6.39
C THR A 39 14.08 -18.94 6.42
N ARG A 40 15.38 -19.14 6.71
CA ARG A 40 16.39 -18.08 6.64
C ARG A 40 16.68 -17.64 5.20
N LEU A 41 16.58 -18.53 4.22
CA LEU A 41 16.87 -18.24 2.82
C LEU A 41 15.69 -17.62 2.08
N TRP A 42 14.48 -18.15 2.29
CA TRP A 42 13.27 -17.75 1.57
C TRP A 42 12.33 -16.83 2.38
N GLY A 43 12.53 -16.72 3.69
CA GLY A 43 11.62 -16.00 4.58
C GLY A 43 10.35 -16.78 4.88
N THR A 44 9.52 -16.20 5.76
CA THR A 44 8.18 -16.71 6.04
C THR A 44 7.25 -16.38 4.89
N ASN A 45 6.31 -17.27 4.57
CA ASN A 45 5.23 -16.99 3.63
C ASN A 45 4.19 -16.03 4.27
N SER A 46 4.60 -14.78 4.48
CA SER A 46 3.74 -13.68 4.94
C SER A 46 3.59 -12.68 3.80
N PHE A 47 2.35 -12.39 3.43
CA PHE A 47 2.04 -11.32 2.50
C PHE A 47 1.66 -10.08 3.31
N ASP A 48 2.68 -9.33 3.73
CA ASP A 48 2.50 -8.05 4.39
C ASP A 48 2.27 -6.98 3.34
N MET A 49 0.99 -6.71 3.04
CA MET A 49 0.59 -5.57 2.23
C MET A 49 0.53 -4.33 3.14
N PRO A 50 1.40 -3.33 2.95
CA PRO A 50 1.30 -2.09 3.71
C PRO A 50 -0.02 -1.41 3.33
N ALA A 51 -0.93 -1.28 4.30
CA ALA A 51 -2.13 -0.47 4.10
C ALA A 51 -1.69 0.99 3.87
N PRO A 52 -2.19 1.66 2.82
CA PRO A 52 -1.86 3.06 2.58
C PRO A 52 -2.37 3.89 3.76
N LEU A 53 -1.65 4.98 4.08
CA LEU A 53 -2.11 5.88 5.13
C LEU A 53 -3.35 6.64 4.68
N PHE A 54 -4.30 6.82 5.60
CA PHE A 54 -5.51 7.62 5.38
C PHE A 54 -5.19 9.00 4.76
N SER A 55 -4.09 9.63 5.18
CA SER A 55 -3.65 10.93 4.67
C SER A 55 -3.24 10.92 3.20
N GLU A 56 -2.59 9.85 2.72
CA GLU A 56 -2.20 9.75 1.31
C GLU A 56 -3.44 9.62 0.43
N LEU A 57 -4.41 8.81 0.87
CA LEU A 57 -5.68 8.64 0.18
C LEU A 57 -6.52 9.93 0.19
N LEU A 58 -6.55 10.66 1.31
CA LEU A 58 -7.26 11.93 1.44
C LEU A 58 -6.69 13.00 0.50
N VAL A 59 -5.37 13.06 0.34
CA VAL A 59 -4.71 14.01 -0.58
C VAL A 59 -5.09 13.70 -2.02
N GLU A 60 -5.05 12.43 -2.43
CA GLU A 60 -5.43 12.05 -3.79
C GLU A 60 -6.90 12.35 -4.10
N HIS A 61 -7.79 12.18 -3.12
CA HIS A 61 -9.21 12.50 -3.27
C HIS A 61 -9.52 14.01 -3.19
N THR A 62 -8.81 14.78 -2.37
CA THR A 62 -8.97 16.25 -2.32
C THR A 62 -8.42 16.95 -3.56
N LEU A 63 -7.56 16.28 -4.33
CA LEU A 63 -7.13 16.75 -5.65
C LEU A 63 -8.09 16.37 -6.79
N ALA A 64 -9.22 15.71 -6.49
CA ALA A 64 -10.22 15.42 -7.49
C ALA A 64 -10.73 16.73 -8.13
N PRO A 65 -10.82 16.79 -9.48
CA PRO A 65 -11.12 18.02 -10.20
C PRO A 65 -12.46 18.64 -9.81
N PHE A 66 -13.42 17.82 -9.37
CA PHE A 66 -14.72 18.27 -8.88
C PHE A 66 -14.64 18.97 -7.51
N PHE A 67 -13.88 18.40 -6.56
CA PHE A 67 -13.75 18.94 -5.21
C PHE A 67 -13.03 20.29 -5.22
N VAL A 68 -11.92 20.38 -5.94
CA VAL A 68 -11.14 21.63 -6.08
C VAL A 68 -11.99 22.72 -6.74
N PHE A 69 -12.78 22.36 -7.76
CA PHE A 69 -13.68 23.29 -8.41
C PHE A 69 -14.76 23.80 -7.45
N GLN A 70 -15.40 22.92 -6.68
CA GLN A 70 -16.40 23.31 -5.68
C GLN A 70 -15.83 24.24 -4.60
N MET A 71 -14.63 23.96 -4.10
CA MET A 71 -13.96 24.81 -3.11
C MET A 71 -13.68 26.22 -3.67
N ILE A 72 -13.27 26.32 -4.94
CA ILE A 72 -13.06 27.62 -5.60
C ILE A 72 -14.39 28.35 -5.81
N CYS A 73 -15.46 27.65 -6.23
CA CYS A 73 -16.79 28.23 -6.41
C CYS A 73 -17.36 28.79 -5.10
N VAL A 74 -17.26 28.05 -3.99
CA VAL A 74 -17.72 28.52 -2.68
C VAL A 74 -16.84 29.68 -2.17
N GLY A 75 -15.53 29.64 -2.45
CA GLY A 75 -14.60 30.73 -2.15
C GLY A 75 -14.96 32.03 -2.88
N LEU A 76 -15.31 31.96 -4.17
CA LEU A 76 -15.77 33.11 -4.96
C LEU A 76 -17.06 33.72 -4.39
N TRP A 77 -18.00 32.90 -3.91
CA TRP A 77 -19.22 33.38 -3.24
C TRP A 77 -18.94 34.03 -1.87
N SER A 78 -17.85 33.63 -1.20
CA SER A 78 -17.44 34.24 0.07
C SER A 78 -16.76 35.61 -0.09
N LEU A 79 -16.20 35.90 -1.27
CA LEU A 79 -15.50 37.15 -1.59
C LEU A 79 -16.45 38.31 -1.94
N ASP A 80 -17.73 38.01 -2.20
CA ASP A 80 -18.76 38.97 -2.63
C ASP A 80 -19.84 39.16 -1.53
N GLU A 81 -19.42 39.31 -0.26
CA GLU A 81 -20.26 39.63 0.92
C GLU A 81 -21.14 38.51 1.51
N TYR A 82 -21.31 37.34 0.86
CA TYR A 82 -22.15 36.23 1.34
C TYR A 82 -21.42 35.13 2.16
N TRP A 83 -20.40 35.52 2.93
CA TRP A 83 -19.50 34.61 3.65
C TRP A 83 -20.20 33.67 4.64
N TYR A 84 -21.25 34.13 5.34
CA TYR A 84 -21.88 33.35 6.42
C TYR A 84 -22.61 32.10 5.89
N TYR A 85 -23.36 32.24 4.81
CA TYR A 85 -24.07 31.12 4.18
C TYR A 85 -23.12 30.22 3.38
N ALA A 86 -22.12 30.81 2.72
CA ALA A 86 -21.12 30.08 1.95
C ALA A 86 -20.28 29.13 2.83
N ILE A 87 -19.86 29.57 4.03
CA ILE A 87 -19.02 28.76 4.94
C ILE A 87 -19.80 27.57 5.53
N PHE A 88 -21.08 27.75 5.86
CA PHE A 88 -21.89 26.62 6.35
C PHE A 88 -22.03 25.53 5.28
N THR A 89 -22.27 25.92 4.03
CA THR A 89 -22.31 24.99 2.89
C THR A 89 -20.95 24.35 2.61
N LEU A 90 -19.85 25.10 2.76
CA LEU A 90 -18.49 24.58 2.66
C LEU A 90 -18.22 23.46 3.67
N ILE A 91 -18.57 23.70 4.95
CA ILE A 91 -18.35 22.75 6.04
C ILE A 91 -19.17 21.48 5.80
N MET A 92 -20.43 21.60 5.37
CA MET A 92 -21.26 20.44 5.02
C MET A 92 -20.67 19.60 3.89
N LEU A 93 -20.12 20.25 2.85
CA LEU A 93 -19.49 19.57 1.72
C LEU A 93 -18.22 18.82 2.14
N VAL A 94 -17.36 19.45 2.95
CA VAL A 94 -16.13 18.82 3.46
C VAL A 94 -16.42 17.63 4.37
N ILE A 95 -17.41 17.75 5.27
CA ILE A 95 -17.82 16.64 6.15
C ILE A 95 -18.38 15.47 5.33
N PHE A 96 -19.18 15.76 4.32
CA PHE A 96 -19.75 14.74 3.45
C PHE A 96 -18.66 13.96 2.68
N GLU A 97 -17.74 14.68 2.02
CA GLU A 97 -16.62 14.08 1.29
C GLU A 97 -15.68 13.30 2.23
N SER A 98 -15.43 13.81 3.43
CA SER A 98 -14.61 13.13 4.44
C SER A 98 -15.27 11.84 4.93
N THR A 99 -16.59 11.85 5.11
CA THR A 99 -17.36 10.67 5.53
C THR A 99 -17.40 9.62 4.43
N VAL A 100 -17.54 10.03 3.16
CA VAL A 100 -17.49 9.14 2.00
C VAL A 100 -16.10 8.52 1.84
N CYS A 101 -15.02 9.28 2.03
CA CYS A 101 -13.66 8.73 2.02
C CYS A 101 -13.44 7.74 3.17
N TYR A 102 -13.92 8.06 4.37
CA TYR A 102 -13.82 7.16 5.53
C TYR A 102 -14.56 5.84 5.31
N GLN A 103 -15.69 5.85 4.60
CA GLN A 103 -16.45 4.63 4.26
C GLN A 103 -15.78 3.77 3.17
N ARG A 104 -14.81 4.32 2.43
CA ARG A 104 -14.08 3.60 1.37
C ARG A 104 -12.76 3.00 1.83
N LEU A 105 -12.32 3.34 3.05
CA LEU A 105 -11.21 2.68 3.75
C LEU A 105 -11.69 1.37 4.40
#